data_AF-A0A154MBG3-F1
#
_entry.id   AF-A0A154MBG3-F1
#
_cell.length_a   1.000
_cell.length_b   1.000
_cell.length_c   1.000
_cell.angle_alpha   90.00
_cell.angle_beta   90.00
_cell.angle_gamma   90.00
#
_symmetry.space_group_name_H-M   'P 1'
#
loop_
_entity.id
_entity.type
_entity.pdbx_description
1 polymer ?
#
loop_
_entity_poly.entity_id
_entity_poly.type
_entity_poly.pdbx_seq_one_letter_code
_entity_poly.pdbx_strand_id
1 'polypeptide(L)'
;MPCPRQLTALLHEHLRRFGTAPDGSLFRGARDGGRVGSSVYGRVWATARERDFTAEVAAGPLGKRPYDLRHAAVSTWLNGGVEPTRVAKWAGHSLSVLLRVYAKCLDGGKQAARDRVTRALGGE
;
A
#
# COMPACT_ATOMS: atom_id res chain seq x y z
N MET A 1 9.33 -4.59 -5.21
CA MET A 1 7.93 -4.16 -5.43
C MET A 1 7.92 -3.20 -6.61
N PRO A 2 6.89 -3.21 -7.47
CA PRO A 2 6.74 -2.20 -8.51
C PRO A 2 6.69 -0.79 -7.88
N CYS A 3 7.42 0.17 -8.47
CA CYS A 3 7.34 1.58 -8.14
C CYS A 3 6.68 2.31 -9.32
N PRO A 4 5.39 2.66 -9.24
CA PRO A 4 4.71 3.35 -10.33
C PRO A 4 5.34 4.71 -10.61
N ARG A 5 5.31 5.17 -11.87
CA ARG A 5 5.86 6.47 -12.31
C ARG A 5 5.41 7.62 -11.41
N GLN A 6 4.14 7.62 -11.01
CA GLN A 6 3.54 8.65 -10.16
C GLN A 6 4.21 8.69 -8.78
N LEU A 7 4.45 7.53 -8.16
CA LEU A 7 5.16 7.44 -6.89
C LEU A 7 6.62 7.88 -7.05
N THR A 8 7.29 7.44 -8.11
CA THR A 8 8.68 7.87 -8.40
C THR A 8 8.77 9.38 -8.55
N ALA A 9 7.82 10.01 -9.26
CA ALA A 9 7.78 11.46 -9.43
C ALA A 9 7.64 12.19 -8.10
N LEU A 10 6.73 11.76 -7.22
CA LEU A 10 6.55 12.33 -5.89
C LEU A 10 7.82 12.21 -5.02
N LEU A 11 8.50 11.07 -5.09
CA LEU A 11 9.76 10.86 -4.35
C LEU A 11 10.89 11.75 -4.88
N HIS A 12 11.00 11.91 -6.21
CA HIS A 12 11.99 12.81 -6.81
C HIS A 12 11.71 14.28 -6.49
N GLU A 13 10.44 14.69 -6.48
CA GLU A 13 10.06 16.04 -6.07
C GLU A 13 10.44 16.29 -4.60
N HIS A 14 10.12 15.35 -3.71
CA HIS A 14 10.51 15.41 -2.30
C HIS A 14 12.03 15.51 -2.15
N LEU A 15 12.79 14.68 -2.87
CA LEU A 15 14.25 14.72 -2.88
C LEU A 15 14.80 16.07 -3.35
N ARG A 16 14.27 16.63 -4.44
CA ARG A 16 14.68 17.95 -4.92
C ARG A 16 14.41 19.05 -3.90
N ARG A 17 13.27 18.97 -3.22
CA ARG A 17 12.81 20.02 -2.29
C ARG A 17 13.48 19.94 -0.93
N PHE A 18 13.70 18.74 -0.41
CA PHE A 18 14.13 18.53 0.97
C PHE A 18 15.49 17.83 1.08
N GLY A 19 16.02 17.22 0.03
CA GLY A 19 17.23 16.40 0.10
C GLY A 19 17.08 15.20 1.04
N THR A 20 18.20 14.67 1.52
CA THR A 20 18.25 13.55 2.48
C THR A 20 18.82 14.00 3.83
N ALA A 21 18.54 13.25 4.88
CA ALA A 21 19.28 13.35 6.14
C ALA A 21 20.74 12.86 5.97
N PRO A 22 21.66 13.15 6.92
CA PRO A 22 23.04 12.68 6.86
C PRO A 22 23.19 11.15 6.79
N ASP A 23 22.23 10.40 7.34
CA ASP A 23 22.17 8.94 7.28
C ASP A 23 21.53 8.41 5.97
N GLY A 24 21.17 9.31 5.04
CA GLY A 24 20.49 8.98 3.79
C GLY A 24 18.97 8.86 3.90
N SER A 25 18.36 9.06 5.07
CA SER A 25 16.91 8.96 5.25
C SER A 25 16.16 10.05 4.46
N LEU A 26 15.11 9.65 3.73
CA LEU A 26 14.26 10.56 2.94
C LEU A 26 13.33 11.41 3.82
N PHE A 27 12.72 10.78 4.82
CA PHE A 27 11.76 11.40 5.72
C PHE A 27 12.38 11.55 7.10
N ARG A 28 12.41 12.79 7.60
CA ARG A 28 13.08 13.14 8.85
C ARG A 28 12.21 14.03 9.73
N GLY A 29 12.38 13.89 11.04
CA GLY A 29 11.73 14.72 12.03
C GLY A 29 12.20 16.18 11.91
N ALA A 30 11.27 17.12 12.03
CA ALA A 30 11.59 18.55 11.90
C ALA A 30 12.46 19.10 13.05
N ARG A 31 12.49 18.42 14.21
CA ARG A 31 13.19 18.90 15.41
C ARG A 31 14.68 18.61 15.40
N ASP A 32 15.07 17.40 15.04
CA ASP A 32 16.43 16.88 15.18
C ASP A 32 16.98 16.26 13.88
N GLY A 33 16.18 16.25 12.79
CA GLY A 33 16.53 15.55 11.57
C GLY A 33 16.55 14.02 11.72
N GLY A 34 16.09 13.49 12.85
CA GLY A 34 16.07 12.08 13.18
C GLY A 34 14.84 11.37 12.60
N ARG A 35 14.53 10.19 13.15
CA ARG A 35 13.40 9.37 12.69
C ARG A 35 12.07 10.07 12.97
N VAL A 36 11.16 10.02 12.00
CA VAL A 36 9.78 10.49 12.20
C VAL A 36 9.09 9.60 13.24
N GLY A 37 8.62 10.21 14.33
CA GLY A 37 7.91 9.48 15.38
C GLY A 37 6.58 8.92 14.89
N SER A 38 6.18 7.75 15.39
CA SER A 38 4.95 7.05 14.96
C SER A 38 3.68 7.89 15.07
N SER A 39 3.58 8.75 16.10
CA SER A 39 2.43 9.65 16.29
C SER A 39 2.35 10.75 15.23
N VAL A 40 3.48 11.14 14.63
CA VAL A 40 3.53 12.14 13.56
C VAL A 40 2.86 11.59 12.31
N TYR A 41 3.10 10.32 11.95
CA TYR A 41 2.42 9.69 10.81
C TYR A 41 0.91 9.72 10.97
N GLY A 42 0.40 9.40 12.17
CA GLY A 42 -1.04 9.44 12.45
C GLY A 42 -1.64 10.83 12.28
N ARG A 43 -0.98 11.87 12.83
CA ARG A 43 -1.44 13.26 12.70
C ARG A 43 -1.39 13.78 11.27
N VAL A 44 -0.25 13.60 10.59
CA VAL A 44 -0.09 14.03 9.18
C VAL A 44 -1.13 13.35 8.30
N TRP A 45 -1.40 12.07 8.54
CA TRP A 45 -2.43 11.33 7.81
C TRP A 45 -3.85 11.85 8.07
N ALA A 46 -4.20 12.14 9.33
CA ALA A 46 -5.50 12.73 9.67
C ALA A 46 -5.68 14.09 8.95
N THR A 47 -4.68 14.96 9.02
CA THR A 47 -4.70 16.26 8.33
C THR A 47 -4.83 16.10 6.81
N ALA A 48 -4.13 15.14 6.20
CA ALA A 48 -4.26 14.87 4.77
C ALA A 48 -5.69 14.41 4.40
N ARG A 49 -6.31 13.53 5.21
CA ARG A 49 -7.69 13.11 5.00
C ARG A 49 -8.68 14.27 5.09
N GLU A 50 -8.54 15.13 6.10
CA GLU A 50 -9.42 16.29 6.28
C GLU A 50 -9.30 17.30 5.14
N ARG A 51 -8.09 17.45 4.57
CA ARG A 51 -7.85 18.36 3.45
C ARG A 51 -8.39 17.82 2.12
N ASP A 52 -8.22 16.53 1.87
CA ASP A 52 -8.40 15.94 0.54
C ASP A 52 -9.73 15.18 0.37
N PHE A 53 -10.38 14.76 1.46
CA PHE A 53 -11.68 14.07 1.40
C PHE A 53 -12.86 15.01 1.69
N THR A 54 -14.03 14.67 1.16
CA THR A 54 -15.29 15.28 1.60
C THR A 54 -15.54 14.93 3.08
N ALA A 55 -16.33 15.76 3.78
CA ALA A 55 -16.65 15.52 5.19
C ALA A 55 -17.26 14.13 5.44
N GLU A 56 -18.13 13.67 4.53
CA GLU A 56 -18.73 12.34 4.59
C GLU A 56 -17.68 11.22 4.50
N VAL A 57 -16.77 11.31 3.52
CA VAL A 57 -15.71 10.30 3.33
C VAL A 57 -14.70 10.33 4.47
N ALA A 58 -14.35 11.52 4.99
CA ALA A 58 -13.46 11.67 6.13
C ALA A 58 -14.03 11.05 7.41
N ALA A 59 -15.35 11.16 7.62
CA ALA A 59 -16.05 10.50 8.73
C ALA A 59 -16.16 8.98 8.55
N GLY A 60 -16.15 8.50 7.30
CA GLY A 60 -16.20 7.09 6.94
C GLY A 60 -14.93 6.28 7.27
N PRO A 61 -14.98 4.96 7.07
CA PRO A 61 -13.86 4.07 7.37
C PRO A 61 -12.73 4.13 6.33
N LEU A 62 -12.92 4.81 5.21
CA LEU A 62 -11.96 4.84 4.10
C LEU A 62 -10.64 5.46 4.54
N GLY A 63 -9.58 4.65 4.49
CA GLY A 63 -8.22 5.05 4.85
C GLY A 63 -8.14 5.60 6.27
N LYS A 64 -8.95 5.13 7.22
CA LYS A 64 -9.00 5.68 8.58
C LYS A 64 -7.64 5.67 9.29
N ARG A 65 -6.79 4.68 8.98
CA ARG A 65 -5.44 4.54 9.52
C ARG A 65 -4.41 4.53 8.40
N PRO A 66 -3.17 5.02 8.63
CA PRO A 66 -2.09 4.87 7.65
C PRO A 66 -1.84 3.42 7.24
N TYR A 67 -2.06 2.47 8.16
CA TYR A 67 -1.90 1.04 7.91
C TYR A 67 -2.89 0.48 6.87
N ASP A 68 -4.03 1.16 6.66
CA ASP A 68 -5.01 0.76 5.65
C ASP A 68 -4.45 0.89 4.22
N LEU A 69 -3.45 1.76 4.00
CA LEU A 69 -2.72 1.85 2.73
C LEU A 69 -1.97 0.57 2.40
N ARG A 70 -1.42 -0.09 3.42
CA ARG A 70 -0.75 -1.38 3.26
C ARG A 70 -1.76 -2.48 2.92
N HIS A 71 -2.91 -2.49 3.58
CA HIS A 71 -3.99 -3.39 3.23
C HIS A 71 -4.46 -3.20 1.79
N ALA A 72 -4.68 -1.95 1.37
CA ALA A 72 -5.06 -1.63 0.00
C ALA A 72 -4.02 -2.13 -1.01
N ALA A 73 -2.72 -1.84 -0.80
CA ALA A 73 -1.66 -2.29 -1.70
C ALA A 73 -1.60 -3.82 -1.86
N VAL A 74 -1.67 -4.56 -0.75
CA VAL A 74 -1.63 -6.02 -0.77
C VAL A 74 -2.84 -6.61 -1.48
N SER A 75 -4.05 -6.12 -1.16
CA SER A 75 -5.28 -6.56 -1.83
C SER A 75 -5.25 -6.24 -3.32
N THR A 76 -4.75 -5.06 -3.72
CA THR A 76 -4.61 -4.69 -5.13
C THR A 76 -3.69 -5.63 -5.89
N TRP A 77 -2.53 -6.03 -5.33
CA TRP A 77 -1.64 -6.96 -6.01
C TRP A 77 -2.25 -8.36 -6.15
N LEU A 78 -2.95 -8.85 -5.12
CA LEU A 78 -3.63 -10.15 -5.19
C LEU A 78 -4.75 -10.14 -6.22
N ASN A 79 -5.59 -9.10 -6.22
CA ASN A 79 -6.68 -8.95 -7.18
C ASN A 79 -6.17 -8.73 -8.61
N GLY A 80 -5.00 -8.10 -8.76
CA GLY A 80 -4.27 -7.99 -10.03
C GLY A 80 -3.63 -9.30 -10.51
N GLY A 81 -3.83 -10.41 -9.78
CA GLY A 81 -3.36 -11.74 -10.17
C GLY A 81 -1.90 -12.02 -9.85
N VAL A 82 -1.25 -11.21 -9.01
CA VAL A 82 0.12 -11.47 -8.57
C VAL A 82 0.14 -12.66 -7.59
N GLU A 83 1.06 -13.59 -7.82
CA GLU A 83 1.23 -14.79 -7.00
C GLU A 83 1.32 -14.48 -5.48
N PRO A 84 0.53 -15.16 -4.62
CA PRO A 84 0.52 -14.92 -3.18
C PRO A 84 1.90 -15.00 -2.51
N THR A 85 2.76 -15.92 -2.94
CA THR A 85 4.13 -16.06 -2.43
C THR A 85 4.97 -14.81 -2.70
N ARG A 86 4.83 -14.22 -3.89
CA ARG A 86 5.52 -12.99 -4.30
C ARG A 86 4.97 -11.79 -3.54
N VAL A 87 3.65 -11.69 -3.38
CA VAL A 87 3.00 -10.64 -2.60
C VAL A 87 3.45 -10.69 -1.13
N ALA A 88 3.49 -11.87 -0.51
CA ALA A 88 3.97 -12.05 0.86
C ALA A 88 5.42 -11.54 1.03
N LYS A 89 6.29 -11.89 0.08
CA LYS A 89 7.69 -11.41 0.05
C LYS A 89 7.77 -9.88 -0.05
N TRP A 90 7.00 -9.26 -0.93
CA TRP A 90 7.01 -7.79 -1.07
C TRP A 90 6.42 -7.07 0.14
N ALA A 91 5.38 -7.64 0.74
CA ALA A 91 4.81 -7.09 1.95
C ALA A 91 5.74 -7.31 3.16
N GLY A 92 6.60 -8.33 3.15
CA GLY A 92 7.49 -8.63 4.27
C GLY A 92 6.78 -9.39 5.40
N HIS A 93 5.88 -10.32 5.05
CA HIS A 93 5.28 -11.25 6.00
C HIS A 93 5.25 -12.67 5.43
N SER A 94 4.98 -13.67 6.27
CA SER A 94 4.87 -15.06 5.82
C SER A 94 3.65 -15.27 4.91
N LEU A 95 3.69 -16.31 4.08
CA LEU A 95 2.55 -16.74 3.27
C LEU A 95 1.36 -17.14 4.15
N SER A 96 1.60 -17.78 5.29
CA SER A 96 0.54 -18.17 6.23
C SER A 96 -0.18 -16.98 6.84
N VAL A 97 0.53 -15.88 7.12
CA VAL A 97 -0.09 -14.60 7.52
C VAL A 97 -0.89 -14.00 6.37
N LEU A 98 -0.34 -14.03 5.15
CA LEU A 98 -1.05 -13.52 3.97
C LEU A 98 -2.40 -14.22 3.78
N LEU A 99 -2.40 -15.55 3.71
CA LEU A 99 -3.62 -16.32 3.44
C LEU A 99 -4.66 -16.12 4.54
N ARG A 100 -4.25 -16.09 5.81
CA ARG A 100 -5.15 -15.83 6.94
C ARG A 100 -5.82 -14.44 6.87
N VAL A 101 -5.07 -13.42 6.47
CA VAL A 101 -5.55 -12.02 6.48
C VAL A 101 -6.31 -11.67 5.19
N TYR A 102 -5.91 -12.24 4.05
CA TYR A 102 -6.38 -11.82 2.71
C TYR A 102 -7.15 -12.90 1.94
N ALA A 103 -7.48 -14.06 2.53
CA ALA A 103 -8.28 -15.11 1.87
C ALA A 103 -9.54 -14.56 1.20
N LYS A 104 -10.25 -13.64 1.88
CA LYS A 104 -11.47 -13.01 1.34
C LYS A 104 -11.26 -12.25 0.03
N CYS A 105 -10.07 -11.70 -0.20
CA CYS A 105 -9.74 -11.03 -1.47
C CYS A 105 -9.55 -12.03 -2.62
N LEU A 106 -9.10 -13.26 -2.30
CA LEU A 106 -8.97 -14.33 -3.29
C LEU A 106 -10.33 -14.94 -3.67
N ASP A 107 -11.26 -15.01 -2.71
CA ASP A 107 -12.58 -15.62 -2.91
C ASP A 107 -13.52 -14.83 -3.85
N GLY A 108 -13.36 -13.50 -3.92
CA GLY A 108 -14.15 -12.63 -4.80
C GLY A 108 -13.91 -12.85 -6.30
N GLY A 109 -12.91 -13.66 -6.66
CA GLY A 109 -12.47 -13.89 -8.04
C GLY A 109 -12.92 -15.21 -8.65
N LYS A 110 -13.93 -15.92 -8.12
CA LYS A 110 -14.33 -17.27 -8.60
C LYS A 110 -14.46 -17.37 -10.14
N GLN A 111 -15.09 -16.38 -10.78
CA GLN A 111 -15.20 -16.37 -12.25
C GLN A 111 -13.84 -16.14 -12.91
N ALA A 112 -13.10 -15.10 -12.50
CA ALA A 112 -11.75 -14.83 -13.02
C ALA A 112 -10.74 -15.96 -12.75
N ALA A 113 -10.94 -16.77 -11.71
CA ALA A 113 -10.16 -17.97 -11.43
C ALA A 113 -10.53 -19.11 -12.40
N ARG A 114 -11.83 -19.32 -12.65
CA ARG A 114 -12.32 -20.27 -13.66
C ARG A 114 -11.85 -19.89 -15.06
N ASP A 115 -11.92 -18.62 -15.45
CA ASP A 115 -11.47 -18.15 -16.76
C ASP A 115 -9.95 -18.38 -16.93
N ARG A 116 -9.17 -18.13 -15.87
CA ARG A 116 -7.73 -18.43 -15.85
C ARG A 116 -7.44 -19.93 -16.02
N VAL A 117 -8.20 -20.79 -15.34
CA VAL A 117 -8.07 -22.25 -15.46
C VAL A 117 -8.49 -22.71 -16.86
N THR A 118 -9.61 -22.21 -17.37
CA THR A 118 -10.13 -22.54 -18.71
C THR A 118 -9.10 -22.20 -19.79
N ARG A 119 -8.56 -20.98 -19.75
CA ARG A 119 -7.47 -20.55 -20.64
C ARG A 119 -6.22 -21.43 -20.53
N ALA A 120 -5.85 -21.81 -19.30
CA ALA A 120 -4.69 -22.68 -19.08
C ALA A 120 -4.91 -24.12 -19.59
N LEU A 121 -6.15 -24.59 -19.59
CA LEU A 121 -6.54 -25.91 -20.11
C LEU A 121 -6.83 -25.91 -21.62
N GLY A 122 -6.67 -24.77 -22.31
CA GLY A 122 -6.91 -24.64 -23.74
C GLY A 122 -8.38 -24.54 -24.15
N GLY A 123 -9.28 -24.24 -23.21
CA GLY A 123 -10.63 -23.77 -23.55
C GLY A 123 -10.57 -22.30 -23.92
N GLU A 124 -11.23 -21.92 -25.02
CA GLU A 124 -11.34 -20.53 -25.53
C GLU A 124 -11.76 -19.52 -24.45
#